data_AF-A0A852ZTA3-F1
#
_entry.id   AF-A0A852ZTA3-F1
#
_cell.length_a   1.000
_cell.length_b   1.000
_cell.length_c   1.000
_cell.angle_alpha   90.00
_cell.angle_beta   90.00
_cell.angle_gamma   90.00
#
_symmetry.space_group_name_H-M   'P 1'
#
loop_
_entity.id
_entity.type
_entity.pdbx_description
1 polymer ?
#
loop_
_entity_poly.entity_id
_entity_poly.type
_entity_poly.pdbx_seq_one_letter_code
_entity_poly.pdbx_strand_id
1 'polypeptide(L)'
;MVVEEATARCYLGGPISAEPRINDRIRVPEVRLVGPSGEQVGIVPLAKALELAQEYDLDLVEVAAAARPPVCKLMDYGKFKYESAMKARESRKNQAHTVIKEMKLRPKIDAHDYDTKKGHVVRFLKQGDKVKITIMFRGREQSRPELGHRLLQRLAEDVQDLGFVESAPKQDGRNMIMVLGPHKKKTEAMAEAREAADARRTARRQERVQDQGQQPQEPETGGAA
;
A
#
# COMPACT_ATOMS: atom_id res chain seq x y z
N MET A 1 -26.82 42.39 37.81
CA MET A 1 -26.06 41.22 38.27
C MET A 1 -25.43 40.58 37.04
N VAL A 2 -24.14 40.80 36.89
CA VAL A 2 -23.31 40.25 35.81
C VAL A 2 -23.13 38.76 36.08
N VAL A 3 -23.53 37.93 35.12
CA VAL A 3 -23.33 36.48 35.16
C VAL A 3 -21.88 36.24 34.78
N GLU A 4 -21.12 35.73 35.75
CA GLU A 4 -19.69 35.50 35.68
C GLU A 4 -19.41 34.43 34.61
N GLU A 5 -18.87 34.86 33.46
CA GLU A 5 -18.34 33.97 32.43
C GLU A 5 -17.20 33.15 33.04
N ALA A 6 -17.52 31.91 33.41
CA ALA A 6 -16.54 30.89 33.73
C ALA A 6 -15.71 30.63 32.46
N THR A 7 -14.62 31.36 32.35
CA THR A 7 -13.55 31.16 31.37
C THR A 7 -13.03 29.74 31.51
N ALA A 8 -13.57 28.83 30.70
CA ALA A 8 -12.98 27.52 30.47
C ALA A 8 -11.57 27.77 29.95
N ARG A 9 -10.57 27.62 30.82
CA ARG A 9 -9.15 27.61 30.46
C ARG A 9 -9.00 26.56 29.36
N CYS A 10 -8.98 27.01 28.11
CA CYS A 10 -8.67 26.20 26.96
C CYS A 10 -7.32 25.54 27.25
N TYR A 11 -7.34 24.23 27.47
CA TYR A 11 -6.14 23.42 27.51
C TYR A 11 -5.46 23.54 26.15
N LEU A 12 -4.55 24.50 26.03
CA LEU A 12 -3.64 24.70 24.92
C LEU A 12 -2.56 23.60 24.94
N GLY A 13 -3.00 22.35 24.82
CA GLY A 13 -2.14 21.26 24.38
C GLY A 13 -2.19 21.23 22.85
N GLY A 14 -1.20 21.85 22.20
CA GLY A 14 -1.04 21.79 20.74
C GLY A 14 -1.00 20.35 20.21
N PRO A 15 -1.06 20.12 18.87
CA PRO A 15 -1.22 18.80 18.27
C PRO A 15 -0.12 17.85 18.76
N ILE A 16 -0.55 16.95 19.62
CA ILE A 16 0.26 16.02 20.38
C ILE A 16 0.61 14.92 19.39
N SER A 17 1.84 14.43 19.46
CA SER A 17 2.32 13.25 18.73
C SER A 17 1.23 12.23 18.42
N ALA A 18 1.28 11.56 17.27
CA ALA A 18 0.29 10.54 16.86
C ALA A 18 0.16 9.35 17.84
N GLU A 19 1.01 9.30 18.87
CA GLU A 19 0.92 8.36 19.98
C GLU A 19 -0.06 8.84 21.05
N PRO A 20 -0.98 7.98 21.52
CA PRO A 20 -1.90 8.34 22.59
C PRO A 20 -1.16 8.61 23.90
N ARG A 21 -1.65 9.57 24.69
CA ARG A 21 -1.12 9.87 26.03
C ARG A 21 -1.59 8.79 27.01
N ILE A 22 -0.75 8.51 28.01
CA ILE A 22 -1.00 7.50 29.04
C ILE A 22 -0.80 8.09 30.44
N ASN A 23 -1.58 7.61 31.41
CA ASN A 23 -1.41 7.86 32.84
C ASN A 23 -1.13 9.34 33.14
N ASP A 24 0.03 9.64 33.74
CA ASP A 24 0.45 11.00 34.15
C ASP A 24 0.66 12.00 33.01
N ARG A 25 0.66 11.53 31.75
CA ARG A 25 0.74 12.41 30.57
C ARG A 25 -0.60 13.10 30.29
N ILE A 26 -1.69 12.61 30.88
CA ILE A 26 -3.03 13.19 30.79
C ILE A 26 -3.11 14.34 31.81
N ARG A 27 -3.34 15.57 31.32
CA ARG A 27 -3.33 16.79 32.16
C ARG A 27 -4.71 17.42 32.38
N VAL A 28 -5.77 16.72 31.97
CA VAL A 28 -7.15 17.22 32.10
C VAL A 28 -7.74 16.83 33.45
N PRO A 29 -8.66 17.64 34.02
CA PRO A 29 -9.17 17.41 35.37
C PRO A 29 -10.28 16.34 35.38
N GLU A 30 -11.06 16.26 34.31
CA GLU A 30 -12.16 15.32 34.13
C GLU A 30 -12.00 14.53 32.84
N VAL A 31 -12.31 13.25 32.91
CA VAL A 31 -12.21 12.31 31.78
C VAL A 31 -13.48 11.47 31.69
N ARG A 32 -13.87 11.11 30.47
CA ARG A 32 -14.89 10.08 30.24
C ARG A 32 -14.20 8.72 30.26
N LEU A 33 -14.49 7.92 31.28
CA LEU A 33 -13.86 6.62 31.51
C LEU A 33 -14.65 5.47 30.87
N VAL A 34 -13.92 4.62 30.17
CA VAL A 34 -14.38 3.33 29.65
C VAL A 34 -13.58 2.22 30.33
N GLY A 35 -14.28 1.26 30.92
CA GLY A 35 -13.71 0.10 31.58
C GLY A 35 -13.05 -0.89 30.61
N PRO A 36 -12.33 -1.90 31.14
CA PRO A 36 -11.53 -2.84 30.34
C PRO A 36 -12.37 -3.70 29.39
N SER A 37 -13.59 -4.07 29.81
CA SER A 37 -14.58 -4.83 29.04
C SER A 37 -15.40 -3.97 28.07
N GLY A 38 -15.19 -2.65 28.04
CA GLY A 38 -15.98 -1.71 27.24
C GLY A 38 -17.20 -1.13 27.97
N GLU A 39 -17.33 -1.37 29.28
CA GLU A 39 -18.33 -0.72 30.12
C GLU A 39 -18.10 0.79 30.20
N GLN A 40 -19.17 1.59 30.13
CA GLN A 40 -19.07 3.04 30.25
C GLN A 40 -19.29 3.45 31.71
N VAL A 41 -18.21 3.85 32.39
CA VAL A 41 -18.28 4.32 33.79
C VAL A 41 -18.83 5.75 33.86
N GLY A 42 -18.66 6.53 32.79
CA GLY A 42 -19.17 7.90 32.68
C GLY A 42 -18.08 8.94 32.87
N ILE A 43 -18.43 10.14 33.34
CA ILE A 43 -17.49 11.23 33.58
C ILE A 43 -16.96 11.10 35.00
N VAL A 44 -15.65 10.97 35.14
CA VAL A 44 -14.97 10.84 36.43
C VAL A 44 -13.79 11.81 36.52
N PRO A 45 -13.39 12.22 37.73
CA PRO A 45 -12.12 12.93 37.92
C PRO A 45 -10.92 12.07 37.50
N LEU A 46 -9.87 12.70 36.97
CA LEU A 46 -8.64 12.00 36.56
C LEU A 46 -8.06 11.16 37.69
N ALA A 47 -8.04 11.68 38.92
CA ALA A 47 -7.52 10.96 40.09
C ALA A 47 -8.24 9.62 40.30
N LYS A 48 -9.58 9.60 40.18
CA LYS A 48 -10.35 8.36 40.33
C LYS A 48 -10.11 7.39 39.17
N ALA A 49 -9.92 7.90 37.96
CA ALA A 49 -9.56 7.06 36.81
C ALA A 49 -8.18 6.41 36.97
N LEU A 50 -7.20 7.11 37.56
CA LEU A 50 -5.88 6.56 37.86
C LEU A 50 -5.90 5.53 38.98
N GLU A 51 -6.69 5.74 40.04
CA GLU A 51 -6.93 4.73 41.08
C GLU A 51 -7.51 3.45 40.48
N LEU A 52 -8.56 3.58 39.66
CA LEU A 52 -9.17 2.42 38.99
C LEU A 52 -8.16 1.72 38.07
N ALA A 53 -7.34 2.46 37.34
CA ALA A 53 -6.28 1.87 36.52
C ALA A 53 -5.31 1.01 37.36
N GLN A 54 -4.90 1.50 38.54
CA GLN A 54 -4.05 0.77 39.48
C GLN A 54 -4.76 -0.44 40.10
N GLU A 55 -6.04 -0.31 40.49
CA GLU A 55 -6.84 -1.42 41.04
C GLU A 55 -6.97 -2.60 40.07
N TYR A 56 -7.04 -2.31 38.77
CA TYR A 56 -7.14 -3.33 37.71
C TYR A 56 -5.79 -3.74 37.12
N ASP A 57 -4.66 -3.20 37.61
CA ASP A 57 -3.31 -3.39 37.03
C ASP A 57 -3.25 -3.07 35.51
N LEU A 58 -3.97 -2.04 35.07
CA LEU A 58 -4.05 -1.60 33.68
C LEU A 58 -3.59 -0.14 33.52
N ASP A 59 -3.35 0.29 32.27
CA ASP A 59 -3.03 1.69 31.98
C ASP A 59 -4.29 2.49 31.62
N LEU A 60 -4.29 3.76 32.01
CA LEU A 60 -5.25 4.75 31.54
C LEU A 60 -4.75 5.33 30.22
N VAL A 61 -5.36 4.93 29.10
CA VAL A 61 -4.98 5.37 27.75
C VAL A 61 -6.00 6.36 27.20
N GLU A 62 -5.53 7.53 26.76
CA GLU A 62 -6.35 8.55 26.08
C GLU A 62 -6.57 8.14 24.61
N VAL A 63 -7.76 7.62 24.30
CA VAL A 63 -8.10 7.14 22.93
C VAL A 63 -8.61 8.29 22.05
N ALA A 64 -9.33 9.25 22.64
CA ALA A 64 -9.88 10.39 21.90
C ALA A 64 -9.71 11.70 22.68
N ALA A 65 -8.68 12.46 22.30
CA ALA A 65 -8.39 13.79 22.84
C ALA A 65 -9.34 14.89 22.31
N ALA A 66 -10.04 14.65 21.19
CA ALA A 66 -10.90 15.64 20.55
C ALA A 66 -12.26 15.84 21.26
N ALA A 67 -12.66 14.90 22.13
CA ALA A 67 -13.92 14.97 22.87
C ALA A 67 -13.81 15.91 24.08
N ARG A 68 -14.92 16.54 24.47
CA ARG A 68 -15.05 17.32 25.71
C ARG A 68 -16.13 16.69 26.59
N PRO A 69 -15.80 16.02 27.71
CA PRO A 69 -14.45 15.69 28.21
C PRO A 69 -13.74 14.59 27.37
N PRO A 70 -12.38 14.51 27.39
CA PRO A 70 -11.62 13.50 26.65
C PRO A 70 -11.99 12.07 27.05
N VAL A 71 -11.91 11.15 26.08
CA VAL A 71 -12.26 9.73 26.33
C VAL A 71 -11.01 8.94 26.66
N CYS A 72 -10.98 8.41 27.88
CA CYS A 72 -9.93 7.53 28.39
C CYS A 72 -10.48 6.11 28.56
N LYS A 73 -9.68 5.12 28.17
CA LYS A 73 -10.04 3.71 28.30
C LYS A 73 -8.97 2.98 29.10
N LEU A 74 -9.40 2.14 30.04
CA LEU A 74 -8.52 1.23 30.78
C LEU A 74 -8.11 0.09 29.85
N MET A 75 -6.82 0.00 29.54
CA MET A 75 -6.26 -1.07 28.71
C MET A 75 -4.75 -1.21 28.93
N ASP A 76 -4.20 -2.37 28.59
CA ASP A 76 -2.74 -2.56 28.52
C ASP A 76 -2.16 -1.80 27.31
N TYR A 77 -1.36 -0.76 27.56
CA TYR A 77 -0.77 0.06 26.50
C TYR A 77 0.27 -0.71 25.68
N GLY A 78 1.02 -1.62 26.31
CA GLY A 78 2.05 -2.43 25.65
C GLY A 78 1.44 -3.33 24.59
N LYS A 79 0.37 -4.06 24.95
CA LYS A 79 -0.38 -4.91 24.02
C LYS A 79 -1.02 -4.07 22.90
N PHE A 80 -1.67 -2.96 23.24
CA PHE A 80 -2.30 -2.08 22.25
C PHE A 80 -1.28 -1.51 21.24
N LYS A 81 -0.09 -1.10 21.71
CA LYS A 81 0.98 -0.60 20.84
C LYS A 81 1.48 -1.69 19.89
N TYR A 82 1.64 -2.92 20.39
CA TYR A 82 2.05 -4.05 19.55
C TYR A 82 1.02 -4.37 18.48
N GLU A 83 -0.26 -4.51 18.85
CA GLU A 83 -1.35 -4.80 17.92
C GLU A 83 -1.53 -3.69 16.88
N SER A 84 -1.48 -2.43 17.31
CA SER A 84 -1.54 -1.27 16.43
C SER A 84 -0.34 -1.24 15.47
N ALA A 85 0.87 -1.53 15.95
CA ALA A 85 2.06 -1.63 15.11
C ALA A 85 1.98 -2.79 14.12
N MET A 86 1.45 -3.94 14.54
CA MET A 86 1.25 -5.12 13.69
C MET A 86 0.20 -4.85 12.61
N LYS A 87 -0.96 -4.30 12.99
CA LYS A 87 -2.01 -3.88 12.05
C LYS A 87 -1.50 -2.79 11.09
N ALA A 88 -0.72 -1.82 11.56
CA ALA A 88 -0.11 -0.81 10.71
C ALA A 88 0.94 -1.41 9.75
N ARG A 89 1.67 -2.45 10.17
CA ARG A 89 2.60 -3.19 9.30
C ARG A 89 1.85 -4.02 8.27
N GLU A 90 0.78 -4.70 8.66
CA GLU A 90 -0.07 -5.50 7.78
C GLU A 90 -0.78 -4.61 6.75
N SER A 91 -1.38 -3.50 7.19
CA SER A 91 -1.99 -2.51 6.31
C SER A 91 -0.98 -1.94 5.30
N ARG A 92 0.26 -1.66 5.72
CA ARG A 92 1.33 -1.20 4.82
C ARG A 92 1.76 -2.27 3.81
N LYS A 93 1.75 -3.54 4.20
CA LYS A 93 2.06 -4.67 3.29
C LYS A 93 0.93 -4.91 2.28
N ASN A 94 -0.32 -4.79 2.72
CA ASN A 94 -1.50 -4.99 1.89
C ASN A 94 -1.79 -3.80 0.97
N GLN A 95 -1.30 -2.61 1.33
CA GLN A 95 -1.37 -1.45 0.45
C GLN A 95 -0.45 -1.67 -0.76
N ALA A 96 -1.06 -2.00 -1.90
CA ALA A 96 -0.34 -2.15 -3.15
C ALA A 96 0.25 -0.80 -3.59
N HIS A 97 1.53 -0.58 -3.29
CA HIS A 97 2.23 0.65 -3.67
C HIS A 97 2.38 0.69 -5.20
N THR A 98 1.63 1.56 -5.88
CA THR A 98 1.74 1.74 -7.33
C THR A 98 3.05 2.45 -7.64
N VAL A 99 3.99 1.77 -8.29
CA VAL A 99 5.30 2.35 -8.61
C VAL A 99 5.25 2.93 -10.01
N ILE A 100 5.86 4.11 -10.20
CA ILE A 100 6.06 4.68 -11.52
C ILE A 100 7.34 4.08 -12.10
N LYS A 101 7.22 3.29 -13.17
CA LYS A 101 8.34 2.73 -13.92
C LYS A 101 8.69 3.66 -15.06
N GLU A 102 9.96 4.03 -15.15
CA GLU A 102 10.44 4.88 -16.23
C GLU A 102 10.95 4.04 -17.41
N MET A 103 10.51 4.40 -18.61
CA MET A 103 10.93 3.79 -19.85
C MET A 103 11.51 4.84 -20.77
N LYS A 104 12.72 4.62 -21.28
CA LYS A 104 13.40 5.56 -22.20
C LYS A 104 13.40 5.01 -23.61
N LEU A 105 12.96 5.82 -24.55
CA LEU A 105 12.89 5.51 -25.98
C LEU A 105 13.68 6.54 -26.79
N ARG A 106 14.13 6.13 -27.97
CA ARG A 106 14.74 7.02 -28.96
C ARG A 106 13.76 7.28 -30.11
N PRO A 107 13.79 8.47 -30.74
CA PRO A 107 12.92 8.77 -31.89
C PRO A 107 13.14 7.85 -33.09
N LYS A 108 14.37 7.34 -33.29
CA LYS A 108 14.76 6.42 -34.36
C LYS A 108 15.02 5.03 -33.80
N ILE A 109 13.96 4.40 -33.29
CA ILE A 109 14.00 3.03 -32.79
C ILE A 109 13.79 2.04 -33.94
N ASP A 110 14.51 0.91 -33.90
CA ASP A 110 14.28 -0.21 -34.81
C ASP A 110 12.99 -0.96 -34.44
N ALA A 111 12.38 -1.67 -35.39
CA ALA A 111 11.15 -2.43 -35.15
C ALA A 111 11.34 -3.49 -34.04
N HIS A 112 12.48 -4.19 -34.02
CA HIS A 112 12.73 -5.23 -33.03
C HIS A 112 12.93 -4.66 -31.61
N ASP A 113 13.65 -3.53 -31.49
CA ASP A 113 13.79 -2.85 -30.19
C ASP A 113 12.42 -2.30 -29.74
N TYR A 114 11.62 -1.75 -30.65
CA TYR A 114 10.26 -1.29 -30.33
C TYR A 114 9.41 -2.39 -29.71
N ASP A 115 9.38 -3.59 -30.30
CA ASP A 115 8.59 -4.72 -29.79
C ASP A 115 9.06 -5.17 -28.41
N THR A 116 10.37 -5.17 -28.16
CA THR A 116 10.94 -5.48 -26.85
C THR A 116 10.48 -4.45 -25.79
N LYS A 117 10.52 -3.16 -26.14
CA LYS A 117 10.11 -2.07 -25.24
C LYS A 117 8.60 -2.07 -25.00
N LYS A 118 7.79 -2.34 -26.03
CA LYS A 118 6.34 -2.57 -25.92
C LYS A 118 6.05 -3.73 -24.97
N GLY A 119 6.76 -4.84 -25.09
CA GLY A 119 6.66 -5.98 -24.16
C GLY A 119 6.91 -5.60 -22.70
N HIS A 120 7.88 -4.72 -22.44
CA HIS A 120 8.12 -4.20 -21.08
C HIS A 120 6.99 -3.30 -20.58
N VAL A 121 6.47 -2.40 -21.42
CA VAL A 121 5.33 -1.54 -21.07
C VAL A 121 4.11 -2.40 -20.72
N VAL A 122 3.78 -3.37 -21.58
CA VAL A 122 2.70 -4.35 -21.34
C VAL A 122 2.91 -5.10 -20.03
N ARG A 123 4.13 -5.55 -19.75
CA ARG A 123 4.45 -6.26 -18.50
C ARG A 123 4.23 -5.38 -17.27
N PHE A 124 4.59 -4.10 -17.32
CA PHE A 124 4.39 -3.17 -16.20
C PHE A 124 2.92 -2.81 -16.00
N LEU A 125 2.17 -2.58 -17.09
CA LEU A 125 0.73 -2.32 -17.02
C LEU A 125 -0.03 -3.54 -16.47
N LYS A 126 0.34 -4.77 -16.88
CA LYS A 126 -0.21 -6.01 -16.31
C LYS A 126 0.10 -6.20 -14.83
N GLN A 127 1.20 -5.63 -14.33
CA GLN A 127 1.53 -5.63 -12.90
C GLN A 127 0.81 -4.51 -12.11
N GLY A 128 0.04 -3.66 -12.80
CA GLY A 128 -0.64 -2.53 -12.19
C GLY A 128 0.29 -1.37 -11.84
N ASP A 129 1.47 -1.28 -12.45
CA ASP A 129 2.38 -0.14 -12.30
C ASP A 129 2.10 0.93 -13.36
N LYS A 130 2.31 2.19 -13.00
CA LYS A 130 2.25 3.31 -13.94
C LYS A 130 3.54 3.36 -14.74
N VAL A 131 3.46 3.69 -16.03
CA VAL A 131 4.64 3.76 -16.89
C VAL A 131 4.83 5.17 -17.41
N LYS A 132 5.95 5.78 -17.05
CA LYS A 132 6.41 7.06 -17.60
C LYS A 132 7.35 6.80 -18.76
N ILE A 133 6.90 7.07 -19.97
CA ILE A 133 7.69 6.93 -21.18
C ILE A 133 8.34 8.27 -21.50
N THR A 134 9.65 8.24 -21.70
CA THR A 134 10.46 9.42 -22.01
C THR A 134 11.19 9.21 -23.33
N ILE A 135 10.88 10.02 -24.33
CA ILE A 135 11.66 10.13 -25.56
C ILE A 135 12.69 11.22 -25.38
N MET A 136 13.97 10.90 -25.60
CA MET A 136 15.04 11.88 -25.54
C MET A 136 15.39 12.34 -26.96
N PHE A 137 15.25 13.63 -27.25
CA PHE A 137 15.68 14.20 -28.53
C PHE A 137 17.15 14.61 -28.47
N ARG A 138 17.93 14.22 -29.49
CA ARG A 138 19.35 14.58 -29.58
C ARG A 138 19.58 15.64 -30.67
N GLY A 139 20.17 16.77 -30.26
CA GLY A 139 20.64 17.82 -31.17
C GLY A 139 19.54 18.34 -32.09
N ARG A 140 19.73 18.14 -33.40
CA ARG A 140 18.83 18.63 -34.48
C ARG A 140 17.45 17.95 -34.49
N GLU A 141 17.24 16.91 -33.69
CA GLU A 141 15.94 16.23 -33.60
C GLU A 141 14.92 16.99 -32.74
N GLN A 142 15.36 17.99 -31.96
CA GLN A 142 14.46 18.86 -31.19
C GLN A 142 13.52 19.70 -32.09
N SER A 143 13.92 19.99 -33.34
CA SER A 143 13.08 20.71 -34.29
C SER A 143 11.99 19.84 -34.94
N ARG A 144 12.00 18.52 -34.68
CA ARG A 144 11.01 17.57 -35.22
C ARG A 144 10.30 16.79 -34.10
N PRO A 145 9.51 17.46 -33.24
CA PRO A 145 8.74 16.81 -32.18
C PRO A 145 7.70 15.83 -32.73
N GLU A 146 7.25 16.00 -33.97
CA GLU A 146 6.27 15.12 -34.63
C GLU A 146 6.68 13.65 -34.65
N LEU A 147 7.97 13.34 -34.83
CA LEU A 147 8.45 11.96 -34.85
C LEU A 147 8.26 11.27 -33.50
N GLY A 148 8.53 12.01 -32.41
CA GLY A 148 8.28 11.51 -31.06
C GLY A 148 6.79 11.37 -30.77
N HIS A 149 5.98 12.33 -31.22
CA HIS A 149 4.53 12.30 -31.04
C HIS A 149 3.89 11.10 -31.72
N ARG A 150 4.22 10.84 -32.99
CA ARG A 150 3.71 9.68 -33.74
C ARG A 150 4.10 8.36 -33.09
N LEU A 151 5.33 8.24 -32.57
CA LEU A 151 5.78 7.03 -31.88
C LEU A 151 5.01 6.79 -30.58
N LEU A 152 4.76 7.83 -29.79
CA LEU A 152 3.99 7.73 -28.55
C LEU A 152 2.52 7.42 -28.83
N GLN A 153 1.95 8.01 -29.87
CA GLN A 153 0.58 7.74 -30.29
C GLN A 153 0.40 6.30 -30.75
N ARG A 154 1.30 5.79 -31.61
CA ARG A 154 1.30 4.37 -32.01
C ARG A 154 1.41 3.45 -30.80
N LEU A 155 2.29 3.78 -29.85
CA LEU A 155 2.44 2.99 -28.63
C LEU A 155 1.20 3.07 -27.72
N ALA A 156 0.48 4.19 -27.69
CA ALA A 156 -0.77 4.35 -26.96
C ALA A 156 -1.90 3.50 -27.55
N GLU A 157 -2.02 3.47 -28.88
CA GLU A 157 -2.97 2.60 -29.60
C GLU A 157 -2.69 1.12 -29.33
N ASP A 158 -1.43 0.72 -29.40
CA ASP A 158 -0.96 -0.65 -29.17
C ASP A 158 -1.20 -1.18 -27.73
N VAL A 159 -1.39 -0.28 -26.75
CA VAL A 159 -1.59 -0.63 -25.34
C VAL A 159 -2.95 -0.22 -24.80
N GLN A 160 -3.85 0.26 -25.67
CA GLN A 160 -5.17 0.79 -25.31
C GLN A 160 -6.02 -0.25 -24.57
N ASP A 161 -5.83 -1.53 -24.88
CA ASP A 161 -6.53 -2.65 -24.24
C ASP A 161 -6.14 -2.85 -22.77
N LEU A 162 -4.91 -2.48 -22.39
CA LEU A 162 -4.34 -2.75 -21.06
C LEU A 162 -4.22 -1.51 -20.18
N GLY A 163 -4.17 -0.32 -20.79
CA GLY A 163 -4.05 0.93 -20.08
C GLY A 163 -4.66 2.11 -20.81
N PHE A 164 -4.74 3.23 -20.09
CA PHE A 164 -5.17 4.52 -20.61
C PHE A 164 -4.04 5.55 -20.50
N VAL A 165 -4.14 6.60 -21.31
CA VAL A 165 -3.20 7.73 -21.27
C VAL A 165 -3.61 8.66 -20.12
N GLU A 166 -2.81 8.69 -19.05
CA GLU A 166 -3.05 9.58 -17.90
C GLU A 166 -2.53 10.99 -18.20
N SER A 167 -1.36 11.09 -18.82
CA SER A 167 -0.81 12.35 -19.32
C SER A 167 -0.46 12.19 -20.79
N ALA A 168 -1.12 13.00 -21.62
CA ALA A 168 -0.83 13.12 -23.03
C ALA A 168 0.66 13.46 -23.28
N PRO A 169 1.19 13.14 -24.48
CA PRO A 169 2.56 13.48 -24.86
C PRO A 169 2.84 14.98 -24.69
N LYS A 170 3.67 15.33 -23.70
CA LYS A 170 4.09 16.71 -23.43
C LYS A 170 5.59 16.84 -23.67
N GLN A 171 5.99 17.92 -24.33
CA GLN A 171 7.41 18.24 -24.51
C GLN A 171 7.93 18.95 -23.26
N ASP A 172 8.89 18.31 -22.59
CA ASP A 172 9.64 18.81 -21.44
C ASP A 172 11.08 19.11 -21.87
N GLY A 173 11.24 20.27 -22.53
CA GLY A 173 12.51 20.73 -23.08
C GLY A 173 13.09 19.78 -24.13
N ARG A 174 14.14 19.04 -23.76
CA ARG A 174 14.83 18.07 -24.63
C ARG A 174 14.18 16.69 -24.63
N ASN A 175 13.21 16.48 -23.74
CA ASN A 175 12.51 15.22 -23.59
C ASN A 175 11.05 15.39 -23.99
N MET A 176 10.41 14.32 -24.42
CA MET A 176 8.96 14.25 -24.52
C MET A 176 8.48 13.10 -23.65
N ILE A 177 7.50 13.39 -22.80
CA ILE A 177 7.06 12.50 -21.74
C ILE A 177 5.59 12.18 -21.96
N MET A 178 5.24 10.90 -21.81
CA MET A 178 3.88 10.41 -21.75
C MET A 178 3.75 9.50 -20.53
N VAL A 179 2.62 9.56 -19.82
CA VAL A 179 2.35 8.66 -18.69
C VAL A 179 1.15 7.80 -19.00
N LEU A 180 1.35 6.49 -18.89
CA LEU A 180 0.31 5.48 -19.04
C LEU A 180 -0.10 4.93 -17.67
N GLY A 181 -1.40 4.85 -17.45
CA GLY A 181 -2.01 4.20 -16.30
C GLY A 181 -2.62 2.85 -16.71
N PRO A 182 -2.57 1.83 -15.84
CA PRO A 182 -3.25 0.56 -16.10
C PRO A 182 -4.77 0.69 -15.90
N HIS A 183 -5.57 -0.02 -16.69
CA HIS A 183 -7.03 -0.10 -16.48
C HIS A 183 -7.39 -0.91 -15.22
N LYS A 184 -6.67 -2.01 -14.98
CA LYS A 184 -6.85 -2.85 -13.79
C LYS A 184 -6.14 -2.23 -12.58
N LYS A 185 -6.80 -2.24 -11.42
CA LYS A 185 -6.17 -1.82 -10.16
C LYS A 185 -5.07 -2.80 -9.79
N LYS A 186 -3.97 -2.28 -9.22
CA LYS A 186 -2.81 -3.08 -8.81
C LYS A 186 -3.17 -4.23 -7.84
N THR A 187 -4.20 -4.05 -7.02
CA THR A 187 -4.70 -5.08 -6.10
C THR A 187 -5.27 -6.29 -6.84
N GLU A 188 -6.02 -6.07 -7.92
CA GLU A 188 -6.62 -7.13 -8.74
C GLU A 188 -5.55 -7.81 -9.61
N ALA A 189 -4.65 -7.02 -10.21
CA ALA A 189 -3.51 -7.54 -10.97
C ALA A 189 -2.57 -8.41 -10.12
N MET A 190 -2.31 -8.03 -8.87
CA MET A 190 -1.45 -8.81 -7.96
C MET A 190 -2.15 -10.07 -7.46
N ALA A 191 -3.48 -10.03 -7.26
CA ALA A 191 -4.27 -11.22 -6.93
C ALA A 191 -4.23 -12.24 -8.07
N GLU A 192 -4.57 -11.82 -9.29
CA GLU A 192 -4.51 -12.68 -10.49
C GLU A 192 -3.10 -13.25 -10.73
N ALA A 193 -2.05 -12.44 -10.54
CA ALA A 193 -0.67 -12.90 -10.70
C ALA A 193 -0.25 -13.92 -9.64
N ARG A 194 -0.71 -13.73 -8.39
CA ARG A 194 -0.44 -14.66 -7.29
C ARG A 194 -1.16 -15.99 -7.49
N GLU A 195 -2.43 -15.94 -7.88
CA GLU A 195 -3.23 -17.13 -8.21
C GLU A 195 -2.62 -17.90 -9.39
N ALA A 196 -2.19 -17.21 -10.45
CA ALA A 196 -1.53 -17.84 -11.59
C ALA A 196 -0.17 -18.46 -11.22
N ALA A 197 0.59 -17.83 -10.31
CA ALA A 197 1.86 -18.36 -9.82
C ALA A 197 1.65 -19.59 -8.92
N ASP A 198 0.67 -19.55 -8.03
CA ASP A 198 0.30 -20.65 -7.16
C ASP A 198 -0.23 -21.84 -7.98
N ALA A 199 -1.06 -21.59 -9.01
CA ALA A 199 -1.51 -22.61 -9.96
C ALA A 199 -0.34 -23.27 -10.71
N ARG A 200 0.60 -22.48 -11.23
CA ARG A 200 1.82 -23.01 -11.90
C ARG A 200 2.70 -23.83 -10.97
N ARG A 201 2.85 -23.39 -9.71
CA ARG A 201 3.62 -24.12 -8.70
C ARG A 201 2.95 -25.45 -8.34
N THR A 202 1.63 -25.46 -8.24
CA THR A 202 0.83 -26.65 -7.95
C THR A 202 0.89 -27.64 -9.11
N ALA A 203 0.76 -27.17 -10.35
CA ALA A 203 0.90 -27.99 -11.56
C ALA A 203 2.30 -28.64 -11.67
N ARG A 204 3.39 -27.86 -11.50
CA ARG A 204 4.76 -28.42 -11.48
C ARG A 204 4.99 -29.43 -10.37
N ARG A 205 4.31 -29.26 -9.23
CA ARG A 205 4.37 -30.24 -8.13
C ARG A 205 3.63 -31.52 -8.51
N GLN A 206 2.49 -31.43 -9.18
CA GLN A 206 1.73 -32.60 -9.65
C GLN A 206 2.48 -33.37 -10.74
N GLU A 207 3.10 -32.69 -11.70
CA GLU A 207 3.94 -33.31 -12.74
C GLU A 207 5.12 -34.12 -12.15
N ARG A 208 5.82 -33.57 -11.15
CA ARG A 208 6.91 -34.28 -10.45
C ARG A 208 6.46 -35.51 -9.67
N VAL A 209 5.21 -35.53 -9.20
CA VAL A 209 4.65 -36.67 -8.45
C VAL A 209 4.21 -37.77 -9.42
N GLN A 210 3.71 -37.42 -10.60
CA GLN A 210 3.33 -38.39 -11.64
C GLN A 210 4.55 -39.09 -12.26
N ASP A 211 5.65 -38.36 -12.48
CA ASP A 211 6.90 -38.92 -13.04
C ASP A 211 7.58 -39.93 -12.10
N GLN A 212 7.46 -39.74 -10.77
CA GLN A 212 7.99 -40.68 -9.77
C GLN A 212 7.14 -41.96 -9.59
N GLY A 213 5.89 -41.97 -10.07
CA GLY A 213 5.01 -43.14 -10.02
C GLY A 213 5.21 -44.11 -11.19
N GLN A 214 5.97 -43.72 -12.21
CA GLN A 214 6.20 -44.49 -13.43
C GLN A 214 7.65 -45.01 -13.49
N GLN A 215 8.15 -45.65 -12.43
CA GLN A 215 9.34 -46.50 -12.56
C GLN A 215 8.95 -47.74 -13.38
N PRO A 216 9.61 -48.02 -14.53
CA PRO A 216 9.38 -49.27 -15.26
C PRO A 216 9.78 -50.43 -14.35
N GLN A 217 8.85 -51.34 -14.06
CA GLN A 217 9.19 -52.64 -13.51
C GLN A 217 10.14 -53.31 -14.51
N GLU A 218 11.41 -53.48 -14.13
CA GLU A 218 12.36 -54.28 -14.88
C GLU A 218 11.73 -55.67 -15.07
N PRO A 219 11.63 -56.19 -16.31
CA PRO A 219 11.16 -57.55 -16.49
C PRO A 219 12.20 -58.49 -15.86
N GLU A 220 11.79 -59.20 -14.81
CA GLU A 220 12.58 -60.26 -14.21
C GLU A 220 12.94 -61.29 -15.30
N THR A 221 14.15 -61.20 -15.85
CA THR A 221 14.72 -62.28 -16.64
C THR A 221 15.03 -63.42 -15.68
N GLY A 222 14.04 -64.28 -15.49
CA GLY A 222 14.18 -65.56 -14.82
C GLY A 222 15.33 -66.33 -15.42
N GLY A 223 16.29 -66.69 -14.56
CA GLY A 223 17.45 -67.49 -14.91
C GLY A 223 17.05 -68.84 -15.49
N ALA A 224 17.71 -69.22 -16.58
CA ALA A 224 17.65 -70.56 -17.12
C ALA A 224 19.07 -71.00 -17.51
N ALA A 225 19.42 -72.17 -16.95
CA ALA A 225 20.55 -73.07 -17.22
C ALA A 225 21.92 -72.68 -16.66
#